data_AF-A0A328SBT4-F1
#
_entry.id   AF-A0A328SBT4-F1
#
_cell.length_a   1.000
_cell.length_b   1.000
_cell.length_c   1.000
_cell.angle_alpha   90.00
_cell.angle_beta   90.00
_cell.angle_gamma   90.00
#
_symmetry.space_group_name_H-M   'P 1'
#
loop_
_entity.id
_entity.type
_entity.pdbx_description
1 polymer ?
#
loop_
_entity_poly.entity_id
_entity_poly.type
_entity_poly.pdbx_seq_one_letter_code
_entity_poly.pdbx_strand_id
1 'polypeptide(L)'
;NYCIHYFYSALNDEVEVLGMDSRYETNIDGIVRIPAQDQIEANLSPSYVVSGNHPVVIRESLLPQVFENGDKLVESAKKLVKPGMNGPFCLQCLCNDDRELVIFEMSARIDGGTNTFMNGSAYSYVQFGEFMSMGRRISREIKNAIEQDRLDVIIT
;
A
#
# COMPACT_ATOMS: atom_id res chain seq x y z
N ASN A 1 1.93 6.97 9.98
CA ASN A 1 2.02 5.65 9.33
C ASN A 1 1.77 5.83 7.83
N TYR A 2 2.36 4.99 7.00
CA TYR A 2 2.10 4.94 5.57
C TYR A 2 1.86 3.47 5.20
N CYS A 3 0.67 3.16 4.72
CA CYS A 3 0.39 1.93 4.01
C CYS A 3 0.58 2.24 2.53
N ILE A 4 1.67 1.76 1.96
CA ILE A 4 2.05 2.05 0.58
C ILE A 4 1.52 0.93 -0.30
N HIS A 5 0.73 1.28 -1.31
CA HIS A 5 0.07 0.33 -2.20
C HIS A 5 0.82 0.25 -3.51
N TYR A 6 1.39 -0.92 -3.74
CA TYR A 6 2.15 -1.22 -4.93
C TYR A 6 1.36 -2.15 -5.86
N PHE A 7 1.75 -2.13 -7.12
CA PHE A 7 1.35 -3.15 -8.09
C PHE A 7 2.61 -3.61 -8.83
N TYR A 8 2.91 -4.91 -8.79
CA TYR A 8 3.94 -5.48 -9.64
C TYR A 8 3.31 -6.04 -10.91
N SER A 9 3.65 -5.44 -12.06
CA SER A 9 3.25 -5.90 -13.39
C SER A 9 4.16 -7.03 -13.83
N ALA A 10 3.70 -8.28 -13.74
CA ALA A 10 4.48 -9.42 -14.22
C ALA A 10 4.58 -9.44 -15.76
N LEU A 11 3.68 -8.75 -16.46
CA LEU A 11 3.77 -8.57 -17.91
C LEU A 11 4.94 -7.68 -18.31
N ASN A 12 5.22 -6.64 -17.52
CA ASN A 12 6.23 -5.60 -17.81
C ASN A 12 7.51 -5.71 -16.96
N ASP A 13 7.53 -6.57 -15.94
CA ASP A 13 8.60 -6.63 -14.92
C ASP A 13 8.84 -5.27 -14.23
N GLU A 14 7.75 -4.65 -13.76
CA GLU A 14 7.76 -3.28 -13.22
C GLU A 14 6.98 -3.18 -11.90
N VAL A 15 7.56 -2.47 -10.92
CA VAL A 15 6.87 -2.09 -9.68
C VAL A 15 6.29 -0.68 -9.80
N GLU A 16 4.99 -0.57 -9.60
CA GLU A 16 4.24 0.67 -9.66
C GLU A 16 3.78 1.08 -8.25
N VAL A 17 3.78 2.39 -7.93
CA VAL A 17 3.16 2.92 -6.71
C VAL A 17 1.82 3.53 -7.07
N LEU A 18 0.73 2.92 -6.60
CA LEU A 18 -0.63 3.35 -6.96
C LEU A 18 -1.32 4.22 -5.93
N GLY A 19 -0.86 4.27 -4.70
CA GLY A 19 -1.53 5.04 -3.66
C GLY A 19 -0.90 4.85 -2.29
N MET A 20 -1.29 5.69 -1.35
CA MET A 20 -0.92 5.55 0.06
C MET A 20 -2.11 5.93 0.95
N ASP A 21 -2.24 5.23 2.07
CA ASP A 21 -3.17 5.61 3.12
C ASP A 21 -2.49 5.58 4.51
N SER A 22 -3.19 6.15 5.48
CA SER A 22 -2.94 6.02 6.90
C SER A 22 -4.13 5.28 7.53
N ARG A 23 -3.86 4.26 8.35
CA ARG A 23 -4.91 3.49 9.04
C ARG A 23 -5.71 4.39 9.98
N TYR A 24 -7.00 4.10 10.10
CA TYR A 24 -7.87 4.65 11.14
C TYR A 24 -8.34 3.55 12.08
N GLU A 25 -7.94 3.62 13.33
CA GLU A 25 -7.93 2.51 14.28
C GLU A 25 -8.67 2.84 15.58
N THR A 26 -9.53 1.91 16.01
CA THR A 26 -10.29 2.00 17.25
C THR A 26 -9.65 1.14 18.33
N ASN A 27 -9.46 1.62 19.56
CA ASN A 27 -9.80 2.92 20.12
C ASN A 27 -8.62 3.92 20.14
N ILE A 28 -7.43 3.53 19.66
CA ILE A 28 -6.21 4.33 19.77
C ILE A 28 -6.37 5.75 19.21
N ASP A 29 -6.94 5.90 18.01
CA ASP A 29 -7.14 7.23 17.39
C ASP A 29 -8.20 8.08 18.10
N GLY A 30 -9.03 7.44 18.94
CA GLY A 30 -9.95 8.12 19.86
C GLY A 30 -9.25 8.56 21.15
N ILE A 31 -8.49 7.66 21.78
CA ILE A 31 -7.79 7.92 23.05
C ILE A 31 -6.84 9.11 22.91
N VAL A 32 -6.07 9.17 21.83
CA VAL A 32 -5.08 10.25 21.61
C VAL A 32 -5.70 11.64 21.42
N ARG A 33 -7.03 11.74 21.30
CA ARG A 33 -7.78 13.00 21.23
C ARG A 33 -8.33 13.48 22.57
N ILE A 34 -8.25 12.65 23.61
CA ILE A 34 -8.66 12.99 24.98
C ILE A 34 -7.51 13.75 25.67
N PRO A 35 -7.75 14.82 26.45
CA PRO A 35 -6.70 15.46 27.25
C PRO A 35 -5.96 14.48 28.17
N ALA A 36 -4.66 14.71 28.39
CA ALA A 36 -3.82 13.77 29.14
C ALA A 36 -4.31 13.52 30.59
N GLN A 37 -4.89 14.54 31.24
CA GLN A 37 -5.45 14.40 32.59
C GLN A 37 -6.62 13.40 32.60
N ASP A 38 -7.56 13.55 31.67
CA ASP A 38 -8.71 12.66 31.54
C ASP A 38 -8.31 11.23 31.12
N GLN A 39 -7.25 11.07 30.30
CA GLN A 39 -6.74 9.75 29.94
C GLN A 39 -6.21 8.96 31.15
N ILE A 40 -5.49 9.64 32.06
CA ILE A 40 -4.96 9.04 33.29
C ILE A 40 -6.11 8.57 34.20
N GLU A 41 -7.17 9.37 34.30
CA GLU A 41 -8.35 9.05 35.11
C GLU A 41 -9.19 7.91 34.51
N ALA A 42 -9.35 7.89 33.18
CA ALA A 42 -10.19 6.92 32.50
C ALA A 42 -9.61 5.49 32.46
N ASN A 43 -8.31 5.32 32.73
CA ASN A 43 -7.62 4.02 32.78
C ASN A 43 -7.92 3.13 31.56
N LEU A 44 -7.89 3.73 30.36
CA LEU A 44 -8.20 3.07 29.10
C LEU A 44 -6.99 2.27 28.58
N SER A 45 -7.25 1.12 27.97
CA SER A 45 -6.23 0.35 27.24
C SER A 45 -6.36 0.58 25.73
N PRO A 46 -5.25 0.85 25.02
CA PRO A 46 -5.30 1.04 23.57
C PRO A 46 -5.59 -0.28 22.84
N SER A 47 -6.41 -0.20 21.79
CA SER A 47 -6.60 -1.24 20.79
C SER A 47 -6.39 -0.66 19.39
N TYR A 48 -5.96 -1.52 18.46
CA TYR A 48 -5.59 -1.16 17.09
C TYR A 48 -6.52 -1.82 16.06
N VAL A 49 -7.83 -1.85 16.36
CA VAL A 49 -8.81 -2.46 15.46
C VAL A 49 -9.01 -1.53 14.27
N VAL A 50 -8.64 -1.98 13.07
CA VAL A 50 -8.83 -1.21 11.84
C VAL A 50 -10.31 -0.93 11.62
N SER A 51 -10.67 0.35 11.53
CA SER A 51 -12.04 0.86 11.36
C SER A 51 -12.23 1.68 10.09
N GLY A 52 -11.13 2.15 9.48
CA GLY A 52 -11.12 2.91 8.24
C GLY A 52 -9.70 3.23 7.79
N ASN A 53 -9.59 4.13 6.80
CA ASN A 53 -8.32 4.57 6.22
C ASN A 53 -8.45 6.03 5.75
N HIS A 54 -7.38 6.81 5.81
CA HIS A 54 -7.31 8.18 5.30
C HIS A 54 -6.34 8.27 4.12
N PRO A 55 -6.69 8.95 3.01
CA PRO A 55 -5.75 9.15 1.92
C PRO A 55 -4.60 10.04 2.38
N VAL A 56 -3.37 9.69 1.99
CA VAL A 56 -2.18 10.48 2.31
C VAL A 56 -1.21 10.48 1.13
N VAL A 57 -0.37 11.51 1.06
CA VAL A 57 0.81 11.54 0.20
C VAL A 57 2.05 11.65 1.06
N ILE A 58 3.10 10.92 0.69
CA ILE A 58 4.41 11.05 1.33
C ILE A 58 5.16 12.25 0.75
N ARG A 59 6.12 12.77 1.53
CA ARG A 59 7.10 13.74 1.03
C ARG A 59 7.83 13.17 -0.18
N GLU A 60 7.88 13.90 -1.28
CA GLU A 60 8.42 13.44 -2.57
C GLU A 60 9.86 12.89 -2.49
N SER A 61 10.72 13.50 -1.68
CA SER A 61 12.11 13.05 -1.51
C SER A 61 12.25 11.66 -0.87
N LEU A 62 11.15 11.07 -0.37
CA LEU A 62 11.10 9.69 0.14
C LEU A 62 10.69 8.66 -0.91
N LEU A 63 10.18 9.09 -2.07
CA LEU A 63 9.78 8.17 -3.13
C LEU A 63 10.89 7.24 -3.62
N PRO A 64 12.17 7.66 -3.73
CA PRO A 64 13.24 6.71 -4.05
C PRO A 64 13.32 5.53 -3.08
N GLN A 65 13.18 5.78 -1.77
CA GLN A 65 13.16 4.72 -0.75
C GLN A 65 11.88 3.86 -0.85
N VAL A 66 10.75 4.48 -1.18
CA VAL A 66 9.48 3.77 -1.43
C VAL A 66 9.63 2.76 -2.57
N PHE A 67 10.17 3.18 -3.73
CA PHE A 67 10.39 2.29 -4.87
C PHE A 67 11.43 1.21 -4.55
N GLU A 68 12.56 1.59 -3.95
CA GLU A 68 13.62 0.64 -3.57
C GLU A 68 13.09 -0.47 -2.64
N ASN A 69 12.22 -0.14 -1.68
CA ASN A 69 11.59 -1.12 -0.80
C ASN A 69 10.65 -2.08 -1.55
N GLY A 70 9.88 -1.58 -2.51
CA GLY A 70 9.00 -2.39 -3.36
C GLY A 70 9.80 -3.34 -4.26
N ASP A 71 10.86 -2.83 -4.91
CA ASP A 71 11.76 -3.61 -5.76
C ASP A 71 12.46 -4.72 -4.97
N LYS A 72 13.02 -4.40 -3.79
CA LYS A 72 13.66 -5.39 -2.92
C LYS A 72 12.71 -6.49 -2.50
N LEU A 73 11.45 -6.17 -2.19
CA LEU A 73 10.44 -7.18 -1.84
C LEU A 73 10.19 -8.11 -3.03
N VAL A 74 9.92 -7.56 -4.21
CA VAL A 74 9.63 -8.32 -5.43
C VAL A 74 10.81 -9.23 -5.79
N GLU A 75 12.03 -8.70 -5.78
CA GLU A 75 13.25 -9.47 -6.05
C GLU A 75 13.51 -10.57 -5.03
N SER A 76 13.19 -10.32 -3.76
CA SER A 76 13.31 -11.35 -2.72
C SER A 76 12.24 -12.43 -2.88
N ALA A 77 11.00 -12.04 -3.17
CA ALA A 77 9.90 -12.97 -3.40
C ALA A 77 10.17 -13.89 -4.59
N LYS A 78 10.68 -13.36 -5.72
CA LYS A 78 11.10 -14.14 -6.90
C LYS A 78 12.05 -15.30 -6.54
N LYS A 79 12.95 -15.07 -5.58
CA LYS A 79 13.95 -16.07 -5.12
C LYS A 79 13.36 -17.08 -4.14
N LEU A 80 12.46 -16.65 -3.27
CA LEU A 80 11.96 -17.45 -2.15
C LEU A 80 10.70 -18.25 -2.48
N VAL A 81 9.79 -17.69 -3.29
CA VAL A 81 8.49 -18.29 -3.60
C VAL A 81 8.16 -18.03 -5.07
N LYS A 82 8.34 -19.02 -5.95
CA LYS A 82 8.05 -18.89 -7.38
C LYS A 82 6.53 -18.71 -7.63
N PRO A 83 6.11 -17.88 -8.62
CA PRO A 83 6.95 -17.08 -9.53
C PRO A 83 7.49 -15.78 -8.92
N GLY A 84 7.01 -15.41 -7.72
CA GLY A 84 7.32 -14.17 -7.03
C GLY A 84 6.04 -13.41 -6.71
N MET A 85 6.15 -12.09 -6.58
CA MET A 85 4.97 -11.23 -6.51
C MET A 85 4.26 -11.19 -7.87
N ASN A 86 2.94 -11.01 -7.86
CA ASN A 86 2.15 -10.78 -9.05
C ASN A 86 0.93 -9.93 -8.69
N GLY A 87 0.89 -8.71 -9.22
CA GLY A 87 -0.16 -7.75 -8.95
C GLY A 87 -0.02 -7.01 -7.61
N PRO A 88 -1.12 -6.79 -6.87
CA PRO A 88 -1.17 -5.83 -5.77
C PRO A 88 -0.46 -6.33 -4.52
N PHE A 89 0.28 -5.45 -3.86
CA PHE A 89 0.81 -5.70 -2.52
C PHE A 89 0.92 -4.41 -1.72
N CYS A 90 1.08 -4.53 -0.41
CA CYS A 90 1.22 -3.39 0.48
C CYS A 90 2.37 -3.57 1.44
N LEU A 91 3.17 -2.51 1.64
CA LEU A 91 4.10 -2.38 2.75
C LEU A 91 3.54 -1.37 3.74
N GLN A 92 3.34 -1.81 4.98
CA GLN A 92 2.86 -0.96 6.06
C GLN A 92 4.08 -0.49 6.86
N CYS A 93 4.31 0.82 6.90
CA CYS A 93 5.50 1.41 7.50
C CYS A 93 5.23 2.63 8.37
N LEU A 94 6.20 2.94 9.22
CA LEU A 94 6.30 4.16 9.99
C LEU A 94 7.51 4.95 9.48
N CYS A 95 7.37 6.27 9.35
CA CYS A 95 8.49 7.16 9.05
C CYS A 95 9.04 7.71 10.37
N ASN A 96 10.31 7.45 10.67
CA ASN A 96 10.97 8.02 11.84
C ASN A 96 11.45 9.46 11.58
N ASP A 97 12.03 10.09 12.61
CA ASP A 97 12.52 11.49 12.56
C ASP A 97 13.70 11.67 11.60
N ASP A 98 14.48 10.60 11.37
CA ASP A 98 15.58 10.54 10.38
C ASP A 98 15.08 10.31 8.94
N ARG A 99 13.76 10.22 8.76
CA ARG A 99 13.07 10.00 7.49
C ARG A 99 13.33 8.62 6.87
N GLU A 100 13.49 7.62 7.72
CA GLU A 100 13.58 6.22 7.33
C GLU A 100 12.20 5.55 7.43
N LEU A 101 11.85 4.79 6.39
CA LEU A 101 10.64 3.96 6.38
C LEU A 101 10.91 2.61 7.04
N VAL A 102 10.42 2.46 8.27
CA VAL A 102 10.47 1.20 9.04
C VAL A 102 9.22 0.38 8.74
N ILE A 103 9.39 -0.74 8.04
CA ILE A 103 8.31 -1.66 7.67
C ILE A 103 8.01 -2.59 8.85
N PHE A 104 6.75 -2.64 9.29
CA PHE A 104 6.32 -3.51 10.39
C PHE A 104 5.41 -4.65 9.93
N GLU A 105 4.76 -4.51 8.77
CA GLU A 105 3.86 -5.53 8.21
C GLU A 105 3.82 -5.44 6.68
N MET A 106 3.44 -6.54 6.03
CA MET A 106 3.16 -6.56 4.59
C MET A 106 1.90 -7.38 4.26
N SER A 107 1.28 -7.06 3.13
CA SER A 107 0.21 -7.85 2.50
C SER A 107 0.63 -8.25 1.10
N ALA A 108 0.60 -9.55 0.78
CA ALA A 108 0.92 -10.09 -0.55
C ALA A 108 -0.28 -10.11 -1.51
N ARG A 109 -1.24 -9.22 -1.29
CA ARG A 109 -2.47 -9.02 -2.06
C ARG A 109 -2.96 -7.59 -1.88
N ILE A 110 -4.04 -7.24 -2.55
CA ILE A 110 -4.76 -5.97 -2.35
C ILE A 110 -5.06 -5.74 -0.86
N ASP A 111 -4.72 -4.55 -0.38
CA ASP A 111 -4.96 -4.09 0.98
C ASP A 111 -6.23 -3.22 1.05
N GLY A 112 -6.91 -3.21 2.21
CA GLY A 112 -8.14 -2.43 2.40
C GLY A 112 -7.96 -0.91 2.26
N GLY A 113 -6.74 -0.40 2.47
CA GLY A 113 -6.38 0.99 2.28
C GLY A 113 -6.55 1.50 0.84
N THR A 114 -6.54 0.58 -0.14
CA THR A 114 -6.82 0.89 -1.55
C THR A 114 -8.21 1.48 -1.80
N ASN A 115 -9.14 1.31 -0.86
CA ASN A 115 -10.46 1.92 -0.91
C ASN A 115 -10.42 3.45 -0.84
N THR A 116 -9.35 4.04 -0.31
CA THR A 116 -9.19 5.50 -0.24
C THR A 116 -9.01 6.16 -1.61
N PHE A 117 -8.68 5.38 -2.65
CA PHE A 117 -8.45 5.86 -4.02
C PHE A 117 -9.24 5.05 -5.05
N MET A 118 -10.48 4.66 -4.75
CA MET A 118 -11.38 4.00 -5.72
C MET A 118 -11.63 4.85 -6.98
N ASN A 119 -11.48 6.17 -6.89
CA ASN A 119 -11.53 7.12 -8.00
C ASN A 119 -10.13 7.58 -8.47
N GLY A 120 -9.06 6.88 -8.11
CA GLY A 120 -7.68 7.26 -8.39
C GLY A 120 -7.00 7.99 -7.24
N SER A 121 -5.67 7.96 -7.23
CA SER A 121 -4.81 8.65 -6.25
C SER A 121 -3.94 9.71 -6.94
N ALA A 122 -3.26 10.53 -6.15
CA ALA A 122 -2.25 11.46 -6.69
C ALA A 122 -1.17 10.74 -7.51
N TYR A 123 -0.74 9.55 -7.08
CA TYR A 123 0.29 8.76 -7.75
C TYR A 123 -0.24 8.11 -9.03
N SER A 124 -1.38 7.43 -8.93
CA SER A 124 -1.96 6.75 -10.08
C SER A 124 -2.36 7.73 -11.18
N TYR A 125 -2.81 8.93 -10.83
CA TYR A 125 -3.18 9.93 -11.82
C TYR A 125 -1.97 10.47 -12.59
N VAL A 126 -0.82 10.66 -11.92
CA VAL A 126 0.43 11.06 -12.58
C VAL A 126 0.88 9.98 -13.57
N GLN A 127 0.75 8.70 -13.21
CA GLN A 127 1.19 7.59 -14.06
C GLN A 127 0.27 7.35 -15.26
N PHE A 128 -1.05 7.41 -15.06
CA PHE A 128 -2.02 6.97 -16.08
C PHE A 128 -2.77 8.11 -16.76
N GLY A 129 -2.76 9.33 -16.22
CA GLY A 129 -3.55 10.47 -16.74
C GLY A 129 -5.06 10.29 -16.59
N GLU A 130 -5.52 9.31 -15.82
CA GLU A 130 -6.92 8.96 -15.61
C GLU A 130 -7.18 8.37 -14.22
N PHE A 131 -8.45 8.26 -13.84
CA PHE A 131 -8.85 7.65 -12.58
C PHE A 131 -8.53 6.16 -12.53
N MET A 132 -7.47 5.80 -11.83
CA MET A 132 -6.98 4.43 -11.71
C MET A 132 -7.01 3.96 -10.26
N SER A 133 -8.00 3.14 -9.91
CA SER A 133 -7.98 2.39 -8.65
C SER A 133 -7.12 1.14 -8.75
N MET A 134 -6.75 0.56 -7.60
CA MET A 134 -6.07 -0.74 -7.57
C MET A 134 -6.89 -1.83 -8.28
N GLY A 135 -8.21 -1.85 -8.06
CA GLY A 135 -9.11 -2.78 -8.75
C GLY A 135 -9.10 -2.59 -10.27
N ARG A 136 -9.13 -1.34 -10.75
CA ARG A 136 -9.04 -1.04 -12.18
C ARG A 136 -7.68 -1.47 -12.76
N ARG A 137 -6.58 -1.31 -12.00
CA ARG A 137 -5.24 -1.74 -12.42
C ARG A 137 -5.14 -3.26 -12.56
N ILE A 138 -5.69 -4.01 -11.60
CA ILE A 138 -5.75 -5.49 -11.67
C ILE A 138 -6.52 -5.92 -12.93
N SER A 139 -7.71 -5.34 -13.16
CA SER A 139 -8.50 -5.65 -14.35
C SER A 139 -7.79 -5.30 -15.66
N ARG A 140 -7.00 -4.21 -15.66
CA ARG A 140 -6.17 -3.83 -16.81
C ARG A 140 -5.05 -4.83 -17.07
N GLU A 141 -4.38 -5.33 -16.03
CA GLU A 141 -3.36 -6.38 -16.19
C GLU A 141 -3.96 -7.63 -16.83
N ILE A 142 -5.12 -8.07 -16.33
CA ILE A 142 -5.83 -9.23 -16.88
C ILE A 142 -6.21 -9.00 -18.34
N LYS A 143 -6.76 -7.83 -18.66
CA LYS A 143 -7.12 -7.48 -20.05
C LYS A 143 -5.88 -7.51 -20.96
N ASN A 144 -4.79 -6.89 -20.53
CA ASN A 144 -3.55 -6.85 -21.31
C ASN A 144 -2.95 -8.25 -21.48
N ALA A 145 -3.00 -9.10 -20.45
CA ALA A 145 -2.50 -10.48 -20.53
C ALA A 145 -3.30 -11.31 -21.54
N ILE A 146 -4.63 -11.15 -21.58
CA ILE A 146 -5.48 -11.80 -22.58
C ILE A 146 -5.16 -11.29 -23.99
N GLU A 147 -5.05 -9.97 -24.16
CA GLU A 147 -4.71 -9.36 -25.47
C GLU A 147 -3.32 -9.78 -25.99
N GLN A 148 -2.40 -10.11 -25.08
CA GLN A 148 -1.05 -10.58 -25.41
C GLN A 148 -0.90 -12.10 -25.47
N ASP A 149 -1.97 -12.87 -25.23
CA ASP A 149 -1.92 -14.34 -25.07
C ASP A 149 -0.90 -14.80 -24.01
N ARG A 150 -0.84 -14.07 -22.89
CA ARG A 150 0.09 -14.27 -21.75
C ARG A 150 -0.64 -14.40 -20.41
N LEU A 151 -1.87 -14.91 -20.42
CA LEU A 151 -2.69 -15.03 -19.20
C LEU A 151 -2.02 -15.95 -18.17
N ASP A 152 -1.31 -16.98 -18.62
CA ASP A 152 -0.52 -17.94 -17.83
C ASP A 152 0.58 -17.29 -16.99
N VAL A 153 1.06 -16.10 -17.37
CA VAL A 153 2.06 -15.34 -16.60
C VAL A 153 1.48 -14.80 -15.30
N ILE A 154 0.18 -14.51 -15.26
CA ILE A 154 -0.45 -13.77 -14.16
C ILE A 154 -1.47 -14.60 -13.35
N ILE A 155 -1.63 -15.88 -13.64
CA ILE A 155 -2.49 -16.80 -12.88
C ILE A 155 -1.68 -18.00 -12.42
N THR A 156 -2.09 -18.62 -11.31
CA THR A 156 -1.46 -19.81 -10.72
C THR A 156 -2.51 -20.75 -10.18
#